data_AF-A0A3D4PCT9-F1
#
_entry.id   AF-A0A3D4PCT9-F1
#
_cell.length_a   1.000
_cell.length_b   1.000
_cell.length_c   1.000
_cell.angle_alpha   90.00
_cell.angle_beta   90.00
_cell.angle_gamma   90.00
#
_symmetry.space_group_name_H-M   'P 1'
#
loop_
_entity.id
_entity.type
_entity.pdbx_description
1 polymer ?
#
loop_
_entity_poly.entity_id
_entity_poly.type
_entity_poly.pdbx_seq_one_letter_code
_entity_poly.pdbx_strand_id
1 'polypeptide(L)'
;MISAINLSVTYHGKIVLRDATVKAEPGKVLALVGPSGCGKTSFLAALNRMTDLIPGANIRGQITFDGRPIDSVFSNRAELRRHVGMIFQKPNPFALSIR
;
A
#
# COMPACT_ATOMS: atom_id res chain seq x y z
N MET A 1 -5.78 8.06 -10.06
CA MET A 1 -6.69 7.87 -8.91
C MET A 1 -6.45 6.48 -8.34
N ILE A 2 -6.20 6.35 -7.04
CA ILE A 2 -6.02 5.02 -6.41
C ILE A 2 -7.12 4.78 -5.38
N SER A 3 -7.68 3.58 -5.36
CA SER A 3 -8.71 3.20 -4.41
C SER A 3 -8.45 1.83 -3.81
N ALA A 4 -8.80 1.66 -2.55
CA ALA A 4 -8.90 0.39 -1.85
C ALA A 4 -10.38 0.11 -1.57
N ILE A 5 -10.84 -1.10 -1.83
CA ILE A 5 -12.25 -1.51 -1.66
C ILE A 5 -12.27 -2.79 -0.82
N ASN A 6 -12.89 -2.69 0.36
CA ASN A 6 -12.98 -3.77 1.36
C ASN A 6 -11.61 -4.42 1.62
N LEU A 7 -10.58 -3.59 1.74
CA LEU A 7 -9.20 -4.05 1.89
C LEU A 7 -8.98 -4.58 3.29
N SER A 8 -8.66 -5.86 3.38
CA SER A 8 -8.30 -6.56 4.62
C SER A 8 -6.87 -7.07 4.50
N VAL A 9 -6.08 -6.85 5.55
CA VAL A 9 -4.68 -7.31 5.61
C VAL A 9 -4.51 -8.18 6.85
N THR A 10 -3.89 -9.35 6.67
CA THR A 10 -3.56 -10.26 7.75
C THR A 10 -2.07 -10.63 7.70
N TYR A 11 -1.50 -10.91 8.87
CA TYR A 11 -0.17 -11.50 8.99
C TYR A 11 -0.26 -12.72 9.89
N HIS A 12 0.22 -13.87 9.42
CA HIS A 12 0.17 -15.15 10.14
C HIS A 12 -1.24 -15.45 10.72
N GLY A 13 -2.28 -15.18 9.95
CA GLY A 13 -3.68 -15.38 10.35
C GLY A 13 -4.28 -14.29 11.25
N LYS A 14 -3.48 -13.36 11.77
CA LYS A 14 -3.97 -12.23 12.57
C LYS A 14 -4.39 -11.07 11.67
N ILE A 15 -5.66 -10.64 11.79
CA ILE A 15 -6.18 -9.47 11.07
C ILE A 15 -5.57 -8.20 11.68
N VAL A 16 -4.95 -7.37 10.84
CA VAL A 16 -4.38 -6.06 11.24
C VAL A 16 -5.11 -4.87 10.62
N LEU A 17 -5.83 -5.11 9.53
CA LEU A 17 -6.71 -4.16 8.87
C LEU A 17 -7.95 -4.93 8.40
N ARG A 18 -9.14 -4.40 8.69
CA ARG A 18 -10.41 -5.04 8.34
C ARG A 18 -11.25 -4.11 7.45
N ASP A 19 -11.52 -4.60 6.24
CA ASP A 19 -12.52 -4.10 5.29
C ASP A 19 -12.45 -2.58 5.03
N ALA A 20 -11.25 -2.04 4.92
CA ALA A 20 -11.04 -0.62 4.67
C ALA A 20 -11.37 -0.25 3.22
N THR A 21 -12.27 0.72 3.05
CA THR A 21 -12.58 1.33 1.75
C THR A 21 -12.16 2.79 1.76
N VAL A 22 -11.21 3.14 0.90
CA VAL A 22 -10.59 4.47 0.85
C VAL A 22 -10.31 4.84 -0.60
N LYS A 23 -10.54 6.11 -0.95
CA LYS A 23 -10.26 6.68 -2.26
C LYS A 23 -9.28 7.84 -2.12
N ALA A 24 -8.18 7.80 -2.89
CA ALA A 24 -7.25 8.92 -3.03
C ALA A 24 -7.37 9.52 -4.43
N GLU A 25 -7.89 10.76 -4.45
CA GLU A 25 -8.12 11.53 -5.67
C GLU A 25 -6.81 12.13 -6.21
N PRO A 26 -6.65 12.22 -7.55
CA PRO A 26 -5.52 12.93 -8.15
C PRO A 26 -5.41 14.37 -7.64
N GLY A 27 -4.18 14.83 -7.37
CA GLY A 27 -3.92 16.21 -6.94
C GLY A 27 -4.38 16.56 -5.53
N LYS A 28 -4.89 15.60 -4.76
CA LYS A 28 -5.29 15.82 -3.36
C LYS A 28 -4.33 15.19 -2.37
N VAL A 29 -4.17 15.86 -1.23
CA VAL A 29 -3.48 15.30 -0.07
C VAL A 29 -4.50 14.54 0.77
N LEU A 30 -4.25 13.25 0.99
CA LEU A 30 -5.05 12.41 1.88
C LEU A 30 -4.23 12.08 3.13
N ALA A 31 -4.77 12.39 4.30
CA ALA A 31 -4.15 12.05 5.59
C ALA A 31 -4.80 10.80 6.19
N LEU A 32 -3.99 9.83 6.61
CA LEU A 32 -4.42 8.66 7.37
C LEU A 32 -3.94 8.77 8.82
N VAL A 33 -4.88 8.97 9.75
CA VAL A 33 -4.59 9.21 11.17
C VAL A 33 -5.21 8.11 12.03
N GLY A 34 -4.50 7.71 13.09
CA GLY A 34 -4.98 6.70 14.04
C GLY A 34 -3.88 6.27 15.00
N PRO A 35 -4.22 5.55 16.09
CA PRO A 35 -3.26 5.12 17.12
C PRO A 35 -2.19 4.17 16.56
N SER A 36 -1.09 4.00 17.29
CA SER A 36 -0.07 3.02 16.92
C SER A 36 -0.66 1.61 16.83
N GLY A 37 -0.23 0.82 15.85
CA GLY A 37 -0.72 -0.55 15.65
C GLY A 37 -2.09 -0.68 14.95
N CYS A 38 -2.80 0.40 14.62
CA CYS A 38 -4.11 0.31 13.97
C CYS A 38 -4.08 -0.06 12.46
N GLY A 39 -2.94 -0.47 11.92
CA GLY A 39 -2.83 -0.95 10.53
C GLY A 39 -2.47 0.09 9.46
N LYS A 40 -2.12 1.34 9.82
CA LYS A 40 -1.77 2.40 8.84
C LYS A 40 -0.64 1.99 7.89
N THR A 41 0.47 1.52 8.46
CA THR A 41 1.63 1.08 7.67
C THR A 41 1.28 -0.12 6.79
N SER A 42 0.47 -1.04 7.31
CA SER A 42 -0.02 -2.21 6.56
C SER A 42 -0.92 -1.81 5.39
N PHE A 43 -1.77 -0.79 5.58
CA PHE A 43 -2.59 -0.22 4.52
C PHE A 43 -1.72 0.39 3.41
N LEU A 44 -0.77 1.27 3.76
CA LEU A 44 0.13 1.91 2.79
C LEU A 44 1.00 0.88 2.05
N ALA A 45 1.52 -0.12 2.75
CA ALA A 45 2.29 -1.21 2.15
C ALA A 45 1.46 -2.14 1.25
N ALA A 46 0.15 -2.23 1.48
CA ALA A 46 -0.74 -2.98 0.58
C ALA A 46 -0.94 -2.23 -0.74
N LEU A 47 -1.10 -0.91 -0.71
CA LEU A 47 -1.33 -0.08 -1.90
C LEU A 47 -0.20 -0.20 -2.94
N ASN A 48 1.05 -0.29 -2.50
CA ASN A 48 2.21 -0.47 -3.39
C ASN A 48 2.68 -1.94 -3.49
N ARG A 49 1.87 -2.88 -2.99
CA ARG A 49 2.12 -4.32 -2.99
C ARG A 49 3.47 -4.71 -2.36
N MET A 50 3.90 -3.99 -1.33
CA MET A 50 5.03 -4.38 -0.50
C MET A 50 4.69 -5.49 0.49
N THR A 51 3.42 -5.57 0.91
CA THR A 51 2.91 -6.69 1.74
C THR A 51 3.14 -8.06 1.11
N ASP A 52 3.15 -8.16 -0.22
CA ASP A 52 3.43 -9.40 -0.96
C ASP A 52 4.82 -9.98 -0.63
N LEU A 53 5.76 -9.15 -0.16
CA LEU A 53 7.12 -9.56 0.21
C LEU A 53 7.25 -10.05 1.66
N ILE A 54 6.19 -9.92 2.45
CA ILE A 54 6.20 -10.27 3.88
C ILE A 54 5.67 -11.69 4.03
N PRO A 55 6.47 -12.66 4.54
CA PRO A 55 6.00 -14.01 4.78
C PRO A 55 4.76 -14.03 5.69
N GLY A 56 3.78 -14.86 5.34
CA GLY A 56 2.53 -14.98 6.10
C GLY A 56 1.57 -13.80 5.93
N ALA A 57 1.88 -12.81 5.09
CA ALA A 57 0.93 -11.75 4.74
C ALA A 57 -0.15 -12.26 3.78
N ASN A 58 -1.40 -11.89 4.02
CA ASN A 58 -2.50 -12.12 3.09
C ASN A 58 -3.33 -10.85 2.94
N ILE A 59 -3.77 -10.58 1.71
CA ILE A 59 -4.60 -9.44 1.37
C ILE A 59 -5.90 -9.95 0.78
N ARG A 60 -7.02 -9.37 1.23
CA ARG A 60 -8.34 -9.53 0.63
C ARG A 60 -8.90 -8.17 0.24
N GLY A 61 -9.86 -8.17 -0.68
CA GLY A 61 -10.41 -6.95 -1.27
C GLY A 61 -9.73 -6.58 -2.58
N GLN A 62 -9.91 -5.34 -3.02
CA GLN A 62 -9.40 -4.86 -4.30
C GLN A 62 -8.64 -3.54 -4.14
N ILE A 63 -7.57 -3.40 -4.92
CA ILE A 63 -6.85 -2.14 -5.10
C ILE A 63 -6.96 -1.79 -6.58
N THR A 64 -7.40 -0.57 -6.87
CA THR A 64 -7.61 -0.09 -8.24
C THR A 64 -6.80 1.16 -8.53
N PHE A 65 -6.37 1.29 -9.77
CA PHE A 65 -5.74 2.48 -10.35
C PHE A 65 -6.61 2.94 -11.53
N ASP A 66 -7.13 4.15 -11.44
CA ASP A 66 -8.08 4.74 -12.38
C ASP A 66 -9.27 3.81 -12.68
N GLY A 67 -9.83 3.23 -11.62
CA GLY A 67 -11.02 2.36 -11.68
C GLY A 67 -10.76 0.93 -12.16
N ARG A 68 -9.52 0.60 -12.56
CA ARG A 68 -9.14 -0.74 -13.00
C ARG A 68 -8.29 -1.45 -11.95
N PRO A 69 -8.42 -2.78 -11.75
CA PRO A 69 -7.55 -3.52 -10.84
C PRO A 69 -6.07 -3.25 -11.12
N ILE A 70 -5.25 -3.03 -10.08
CA ILE A 70 -3.83 -2.72 -10.28
C ILE A 70 -3.08 -3.82 -11.05
N ASP A 71 -3.51 -5.08 -10.90
CA ASP A 71 -2.93 -6.23 -11.58
C ASP A 71 -3.30 -6.29 -13.08
N SER A 72 -4.34 -5.55 -13.53
CA SER A 72 -4.67 -5.41 -14.96
C SER A 72 -4.03 -4.17 -15.60
N VAL A 73 -3.65 -3.18 -14.79
CA VAL A 73 -3.04 -1.92 -15.25
C VAL A 73 -1.53 -2.08 -15.39
N PHE A 74 -0.91 -2.71 -14.39
CA PHE A 74 0.54 -2.80 -14.32
C PHE A 74 1.01 -4.22 -14.63
N SER A 75 1.98 -4.33 -15.55
CA SER A 75 2.51 -5.61 -16.02
C SER A 75 3.20 -6.42 -14.92
N ASN A 76 3.78 -5.72 -13.93
CA ASN A 76 4.43 -6.31 -12.78
C ASN A 76 4.54 -5.30 -11.62
N ARG A 77 5.03 -5.79 -10.47
CA ARG A 77 5.21 -5.00 -9.24
C ARG A 77 6.25 -3.88 -9.39
N ALA A 78 7.30 -4.09 -10.18
CA ALA A 78 8.32 -3.07 -10.39
C ALA A 78 7.75 -1.88 -11.16
N GLU A 79 6.89 -2.13 -12.12
CA GLU A 79 6.25 -1.10 -12.94
C GLU A 79 5.21 -0.30 -12.14
N LEU A 80 4.41 -0.95 -11.28
CA LEU A 80 3.60 -0.26 -10.26
C LEU A 80 4.45 0.67 -9.38
N ARG A 81 5.60 0.19 -8.89
CA ARG A 81 6.48 0.95 -7.97
C ARG A 81 7.23 2.10 -8.65
N ARG A 82 7.28 2.16 -9.99
CA ARG A 82 7.73 3.36 -10.72
C ARG A 82 6.72 4.49 -10.66
N HIS A 83 5.44 4.17 -10.46
CA HIS A 83 4.35 5.14 -10.37
C HIS A 83 3.98 5.50 -8.92
N VAL A 84 4.47 4.74 -7.94
CA VAL A 84 4.18 4.95 -6.51
C VAL A 84 5.47 5.14 -5.73
N GLY A 85 5.74 6.39 -5.34
CA GLY A 85 6.82 6.72 -4.40
C GLY A 85 6.41 6.40 -2.96
N MET A 86 7.32 5.78 -2.19
CA MET A 86 7.12 5.52 -0.76
C MET A 86 8.30 6.02 0.04
N ILE A 87 8.01 6.84 1.06
CA ILE A 87 9.00 7.28 2.04
C ILE A 87 8.72 6.50 3.34
N PHE A 88 9.69 5.72 3.78
CA PHE A 88 9.56 4.90 4.99
C PHE A 88 9.75 5.73 6.25
N GLN A 89 9.05 5.33 7.32
CA GLN A 89 9.19 5.96 8.64
C GLN A 89 10.65 5.99 9.12
N LYS A 90 11.39 4.90 8.89
CA LYS A 90 12.84 4.85 9.06
C LYS A 90 13.48 4.94 7.67
N PRO A 91 14.13 6.06 7.31
CA PRO A 91 14.81 6.17 6.03
C PRO A 91 15.97 5.17 5.95
N ASN A 92 16.20 4.62 4.75
CA ASN A 92 17.30 3.68 4.47
C ASN A 92 18.21 4.29 3.38
N PRO A 93 19.12 5.22 3.72
CA PRO A 93 20.01 5.82 2.75
C PRO A 93 21.05 4.81 2.27
N PHE A 94 21.43 4.90 1.00
CA PHE A 94 22.60 4.19 0.50
C PHE A 94 23.88 4.89 1.01
N ALA A 95 24.97 4.13 1.17
CA ALA A 95 26.30 4.66 1.49
C ALA A 95 26.94 5.33 0.25
N LEU A 96 26.22 6.29 -0.33
CA LEU A 96 26.61 7.05 -1.52
C LEU A 96 26.55 8.54 -1.20
N SER A 97 27.18 9.36 -2.04
CA SER A 97 26.98 10.80 -1.99
C SER A 97 25.51 11.16 -2.25
N ILE A 98 25.06 12.28 -1.70
CA ILE A 98 23.69 12.82 -1.90
C ILE A 98 23.45 13.28 -3.35
N ARG A 99 24.51 13.39 -4.15
CA ARG A 99 24.54 14.06 -5.45
C ARG A 99 24.03 13.19 -6.59
#